data_AF-A0A2W1LDD7-F1
#
_entry.id   AF-A0A2W1LDD7-F1
#
_cell.length_a   1.000
_cell.length_b   1.000
_cell.length_c   1.000
_cell.angle_alpha   90.00
_cell.angle_beta   90.00
_cell.angle_gamma   90.00
#
_symmetry.space_group_name_H-M   'P 1'
#
loop_
_entity.id
_entity.type
_entity.pdbx_description
1 polymer ?
#
loop_
_entity_poly.entity_id
_entity_poly.type
_entity_poly.pdbx_seq_one_letter_code
_entity_poly.pdbx_strand_id
1 'polypeptide(L)'
;MTCRKLYLAIVPGDNGLLNISTFLCDESELKDSFEVFNKMKQQPIRTNYDLLRMIKRSFSDKTVILAAGQGLQVAETLLRLIESYAPSIRADLVEIPSYHPVLRNKPQNFTAFETYWNGFRCFVSGLYPDQARNNGIKHIYVEPSLERSSRVLDQYALEQSVNSGVIWHESVGGGFKGVVTTKVCLEEGRHAVEMSAWGKADKKHFAVYSYRNYSEVWDTSEMDRQEILLTISSQEDFSSFDQHVRHIKKSGLMLELDSKVLLKDECMWRGPSECTFTEGIRVSFKIDEKFFGTPVCYDASKGNSKPLSEKERTKVLQEAFIQRNCAGCSVRDTCSKCVTFLEDSIIQQFFCELRRNNRYVSEYIAVKNIMKAFIYSFGGKTQRDEQLMFTTPDRTHWVRLQGNEHHYISRRFLIFEFRQQQYVYNKDALKYFRINRLAAVLLEAFHFTDNIVDVQRWICGDYPIDRDTLVRILDELNKKLQLSLPIYMS
;
A
#
# COMPACT_ATOMS: atom_id res chain seq x y z
N MET A 1 -11.90 -1.51 -49.78
CA MET A 1 -11.91 -1.44 -48.30
C MET A 1 -10.47 -1.65 -47.84
N THR A 2 -9.82 -0.62 -47.28
CA THR A 2 -8.51 -0.82 -46.67
C THR A 2 -8.70 -1.56 -45.35
N CYS A 3 -7.93 -2.63 -45.16
CA CYS A 3 -7.97 -3.46 -43.96
C CYS A 3 -7.19 -2.73 -42.87
N ARG A 4 -7.90 -1.88 -42.10
CA ARG A 4 -7.33 -1.18 -40.95
C ARG A 4 -6.95 -2.21 -39.89
N LYS A 5 -5.71 -2.14 -39.40
CA LYS A 5 -5.21 -2.98 -38.31
C LYS A 5 -5.27 -2.18 -37.00
N LEU A 6 -5.55 -2.87 -35.89
CA LEU A 6 -5.38 -2.29 -34.56
C LEU A 6 -3.92 -2.41 -34.15
N TYR A 7 -3.28 -1.29 -33.81
CA TYR A 7 -1.96 -1.26 -33.22
C TYR A 7 -2.06 -0.97 -31.73
N LEU A 8 -1.39 -1.80 -30.93
CA LEU A 8 -1.28 -1.66 -29.49
C LEU A 8 0.19 -1.41 -29.14
N ALA A 9 0.53 -0.18 -28.76
CA ALA A 9 1.87 0.14 -28.30
C ALA A 9 1.94 0.01 -26.77
N ILE A 10 2.82 -0.88 -26.28
CA ILE A 10 3.10 -1.08 -24.86
C ILE A 10 4.54 -0.67 -24.60
N VAL A 11 4.73 0.49 -23.99
CA VAL A 11 6.05 1.11 -23.80
C VAL A 11 6.26 1.58 -22.36
N PRO A 12 7.50 1.57 -21.83
CA PRO A 12 7.78 2.12 -20.51
C PRO A 12 7.48 3.63 -20.42
N GLY A 13 6.77 4.01 -19.36
CA GLY A 13 6.53 5.39 -18.92
C GLY A 13 7.64 5.91 -18.00
N ASP A 14 7.55 7.19 -17.65
CA ASP A 14 8.62 7.91 -16.93
C ASP A 14 8.79 7.45 -15.47
N ASN A 15 7.74 6.85 -14.90
CA ASN A 15 7.71 6.34 -13.53
C ASN A 15 7.97 4.83 -13.44
N GLY A 16 8.39 4.20 -14.55
CA GLY A 16 8.59 2.76 -14.64
C GLY A 16 7.30 1.94 -14.82
N LEU A 17 6.13 2.59 -14.86
CA LEU A 17 4.86 1.96 -15.24
C LEU A 17 4.74 1.91 -16.77
N LEU A 18 3.96 0.98 -17.29
CA LEU A 18 3.68 0.88 -18.72
C LEU A 18 2.67 1.95 -19.16
N ASN A 19 3.01 2.61 -20.26
CA ASN A 19 2.09 3.39 -21.06
C ASN A 19 1.54 2.50 -22.17
N ILE A 20 0.22 2.46 -22.29
CA ILE A 20 -0.46 1.69 -23.31
C ILE A 20 -1.25 2.63 -24.20
N SER A 21 -1.03 2.53 -25.50
CA SER A 21 -1.69 3.36 -26.50
C SER A 21 -2.24 2.50 -27.62
N THR A 22 -3.39 2.91 -28.16
CA THR A 22 -4.04 2.22 -29.27
C THR A 22 -4.37 3.13 -30.42
N PHE A 23 -4.30 2.59 -31.64
CA PHE A 23 -4.72 3.29 -32.84
C PHE A 23 -5.14 2.30 -33.94
N LEU A 24 -6.07 2.74 -34.78
CA LEU A 24 -6.51 2.04 -35.98
C LEU A 24 -5.93 2.77 -37.18
N CYS A 25 -5.06 2.13 -37.93
CA CYS A 25 -4.43 2.73 -39.12
C CYS A 25 -4.15 1.68 -40.20
N ASP A 26 -3.93 2.17 -41.41
CA ASP A 26 -3.48 1.34 -42.52
C ASP A 26 -1.95 1.16 -42.45
N GLU A 27 -1.44 0.03 -42.95
CA GLU A 27 -0.01 -0.32 -42.84
C GLU A 27 0.92 0.70 -43.54
N SER A 28 0.41 1.42 -44.53
CA SER A 28 1.09 2.55 -45.18
C SER A 28 1.25 3.76 -44.26
N GLU A 29 0.34 3.96 -43.31
CA GLU A 29 0.36 5.08 -42.35
C GLU A 29 1.38 4.86 -41.22
N LEU A 30 1.89 3.63 -41.03
CA LEU A 30 2.97 3.36 -40.06
C LEU A 30 4.34 3.83 -40.50
N LYS A 31 4.56 4.06 -41.80
CA LYS A 31 5.88 4.51 -42.27
C LYS A 31 6.25 5.88 -41.68
N ASP A 32 5.25 6.68 -41.29
CA ASP A 32 5.39 7.96 -40.58
C ASP A 32 5.14 7.83 -39.06
N SER A 33 5.46 6.66 -38.50
CA SER A 33 5.15 6.19 -37.12
C SER A 33 5.41 7.19 -35.99
N PHE A 34 6.33 8.16 -36.14
CA PHE A 34 6.65 9.12 -35.08
C PHE A 34 5.53 10.12 -34.76
N GLU A 35 4.82 10.64 -35.77
CA GLU A 35 3.68 11.53 -35.51
C GLU A 35 2.52 10.80 -34.84
N VAL A 36 2.36 9.51 -35.14
CA VAL A 36 1.30 8.67 -34.58
C VAL A 36 1.54 8.42 -33.09
N PHE A 37 2.79 8.23 -32.66
CA PHE A 37 3.14 8.13 -31.24
C PHE A 37 2.87 9.43 -30.45
N ASN A 38 3.11 10.60 -31.05
CA ASN A 38 2.87 11.89 -30.38
C ASN A 38 1.40 12.31 -30.33
N LYS A 39 0.53 11.75 -31.20
CA LYS A 39 -0.92 11.98 -31.22
C LYS A 39 -1.72 11.01 -30.33
N MET A 40 -1.04 10.18 -29.55
CA MET A 40 -1.66 9.13 -28.73
C MET A 40 -2.56 9.69 -27.64
N LYS A 41 -3.86 9.33 -27.68
CA LYS A 41 -4.74 9.47 -26.52
C LYS A 41 -4.48 8.32 -25.56
N GLN A 42 -3.96 8.63 -24.37
CA GLN A 42 -3.90 7.67 -23.28
C GLN A 42 -5.32 7.30 -22.86
N GLN A 43 -5.68 6.02 -23.03
CA GLN A 43 -6.87 5.48 -22.40
C GLN A 43 -6.50 4.93 -21.02
N PRO A 44 -7.34 5.13 -19.98
CA PRO A 44 -7.10 4.58 -18.66
C PRO A 44 -7.37 3.07 -18.66
N ILE A 45 -6.42 2.30 -19.19
CA ILE A 45 -6.46 0.85 -19.17
C ILE A 45 -5.98 0.39 -17.80
N ARG A 46 -6.86 -0.28 -17.04
CA ARG A 46 -6.56 -0.67 -15.65
C ARG A 46 -6.11 -2.11 -15.56
N THR A 47 -6.77 -3.01 -16.30
CA THR A 47 -6.54 -4.47 -16.25
C THR A 47 -6.27 -5.08 -17.63
N ASN A 48 -5.80 -6.34 -17.64
CA ASN A 48 -5.67 -7.12 -18.87
C ASN A 48 -7.01 -7.41 -19.55
N TYR A 49 -8.10 -7.49 -18.77
CA TYR A 49 -9.45 -7.62 -19.30
C TYR A 49 -9.89 -6.37 -20.07
N ASP A 50 -9.55 -5.17 -19.60
CA ASP A 50 -9.83 -3.92 -20.31
C ASP A 50 -9.13 -3.90 -21.67
N LEU A 51 -7.86 -4.35 -21.72
CA LEU A 51 -7.11 -4.53 -22.97
C LEU A 51 -7.83 -5.46 -23.93
N LEU A 52 -8.16 -6.66 -23.46
CA LEU A 52 -8.81 -7.67 -24.29
C LEU A 52 -10.17 -7.19 -24.82
N ARG A 53 -10.96 -6.50 -23.98
CA ARG A 53 -12.26 -5.95 -24.35
C ARG A 53 -12.14 -4.85 -25.39
N MET A 54 -11.14 -3.98 -25.27
CA MET A 54 -10.84 -2.95 -26.25
C MET A 54 -10.44 -3.57 -27.59
N ILE A 55 -9.57 -4.59 -27.59
CA ILE A 55 -9.15 -5.31 -28.80
C ILE A 55 -10.37 -5.93 -29.49
N LYS A 56 -11.23 -6.63 -28.74
CA LYS A 56 -12.49 -7.21 -29.27
C LYS A 56 -13.44 -6.18 -29.89
N ARG A 57 -13.47 -4.95 -29.38
CA ARG A 57 -14.34 -3.87 -29.87
C ARG A 57 -13.80 -3.15 -31.09
N SER A 58 -12.52 -3.31 -31.41
CA SER A 58 -11.89 -2.59 -32.52
C SER A 58 -12.38 -3.01 -33.91
N PHE A 59 -13.21 -4.05 -34.01
CA PHE A 59 -13.71 -4.66 -35.25
C PHE A 59 -12.62 -5.16 -36.23
N SER A 60 -11.35 -5.11 -35.82
CA SER A 60 -10.24 -5.67 -36.58
C SER A 60 -10.05 -7.15 -36.24
N ASP A 61 -9.98 -7.99 -37.27
CA ASP A 61 -9.58 -9.39 -37.17
C ASP A 61 -8.06 -9.56 -36.95
N LYS A 62 -7.29 -8.46 -37.15
CA LYS A 62 -5.85 -8.41 -36.96
C LYS A 62 -5.42 -7.32 -35.97
N THR A 63 -4.64 -7.70 -34.98
CA THR A 63 -4.01 -6.81 -34.01
C THR A 63 -2.49 -6.91 -34.14
N VAL A 64 -1.80 -5.79 -34.12
CA VAL A 64 -0.33 -5.75 -34.06
C VAL A 64 0.06 -5.14 -32.72
N ILE A 65 0.74 -5.92 -31.89
CA ILE A 65 1.26 -5.47 -30.60
C ILE A 65 2.69 -5.02 -30.81
N LEU A 66 2.92 -3.72 -30.65
CA LEU A 66 4.23 -3.10 -30.68
C LEU A 66 4.73 -3.00 -29.24
N ALA A 67 5.81 -3.69 -28.91
CA ALA A 67 6.30 -3.75 -27.54
C ALA A 67 7.79 -3.42 -27.46
N ALA A 68 8.20 -2.69 -26.42
CA ALA A 68 9.60 -2.36 -26.16
C ALA A 68 9.95 -2.63 -24.70
N GLY A 69 11.14 -3.15 -24.44
CA GLY A 69 11.64 -3.38 -23.09
C GLY A 69 10.67 -4.21 -22.24
N GLN A 70 10.19 -3.66 -21.11
CA GLN A 70 9.22 -4.34 -20.23
C GLN A 70 7.85 -4.59 -20.87
N GLY A 71 7.50 -3.79 -21.88
CA GLY A 71 6.27 -4.00 -22.64
C GLY A 71 6.26 -5.37 -23.32
N LEU A 72 7.42 -5.98 -23.58
CA LEU A 72 7.51 -7.29 -24.21
C LEU A 72 6.94 -8.40 -23.31
N GLN A 73 7.27 -8.42 -22.02
CA GLN A 73 6.74 -9.43 -21.07
C GLN A 73 5.22 -9.33 -20.91
N VAL A 74 4.71 -8.09 -20.87
CA VAL A 74 3.27 -7.84 -20.82
C VAL A 74 2.59 -8.16 -22.15
N ALA A 75 3.26 -7.91 -23.28
CA ALA A 75 2.77 -8.28 -24.60
C ALA A 75 2.71 -9.80 -24.80
N GLU A 76 3.70 -10.56 -24.35
CA GLU A 76 3.70 -12.03 -24.35
C GLU A 76 2.52 -12.58 -23.53
N THR A 77 2.34 -12.03 -22.33
CA THR A 77 1.18 -12.34 -21.48
C THR A 77 -0.14 -12.03 -22.19
N LEU A 78 -0.24 -10.86 -22.83
CA LEU A 78 -1.45 -10.46 -23.54
C LEU A 78 -1.73 -11.34 -24.76
N LEU A 79 -0.71 -11.72 -25.54
CA LEU A 79 -0.84 -12.66 -26.65
C LEU A 79 -1.45 -13.98 -26.19
N ARG A 80 -0.90 -14.56 -25.13
CA ARG A 80 -1.40 -15.80 -24.54
C ARG A 80 -2.87 -15.68 -24.10
N LEU A 81 -3.24 -14.54 -23.51
CA LEU A 81 -4.63 -14.25 -23.14
C LEU A 81 -5.55 -14.09 -24.36
N ILE A 82 -5.07 -13.46 -25.44
CA ILE A 82 -5.82 -13.36 -26.71
C ILE A 82 -6.05 -14.75 -27.29
N GLU A 83 -5.02 -15.59 -27.36
CA GLU A 83 -5.15 -16.97 -27.87
C GLU A 83 -6.16 -17.79 -27.07
N SER A 84 -6.15 -17.62 -25.74
CA SER A 84 -7.01 -18.38 -24.84
C SER A 84 -8.47 -17.90 -24.82
N TYR A 85 -8.72 -16.58 -24.93
CA TYR A 85 -10.04 -15.99 -24.69
C TYR A 85 -10.64 -15.24 -25.89
N ALA A 86 -9.87 -15.09 -26.97
CA ALA A 86 -10.27 -14.43 -28.20
C ALA A 86 -9.61 -15.08 -29.43
N PRO A 87 -9.71 -16.41 -29.62
CA PRO A 87 -8.97 -17.14 -30.67
C PRO A 87 -9.32 -16.70 -32.10
N SER A 88 -10.42 -15.96 -32.28
CA SER A 88 -10.80 -15.35 -33.56
C SER A 88 -9.93 -14.15 -33.95
N ILE A 89 -9.17 -13.58 -33.01
CA ILE A 89 -8.31 -12.40 -33.23
C ILE A 89 -6.90 -12.89 -33.53
N ARG A 90 -6.36 -12.53 -34.69
CA ARG A 90 -4.95 -12.77 -35.00
C ARG A 90 -4.13 -11.63 -34.41
N ALA A 91 -3.18 -11.94 -33.55
CA ALA A 91 -2.31 -10.95 -32.93
C ALA A 91 -0.84 -11.24 -33.27
N ASP A 92 -0.15 -10.25 -33.83
CA ASP A 92 1.28 -10.32 -34.14
C ASP A 92 2.05 -9.44 -33.16
N LEU A 93 3.10 -9.97 -32.54
CA LEU A 93 4.00 -9.18 -31.68
C LEU A 93 5.22 -8.72 -32.47
N VAL A 94 5.46 -7.41 -32.48
CA VAL A 94 6.62 -6.79 -33.08
C VAL A 94 7.43 -6.13 -31.97
N GLU A 95 8.63 -6.65 -31.75
CA GLU A 95 9.59 -6.03 -30.83
C GLU A 95 10.14 -4.74 -31.46
N ILE A 96 10.01 -3.63 -30.73
CA ILE A 96 10.61 -2.35 -31.09
C ILE A 96 12.01 -2.33 -30.49
N PRO A 97 13.08 -2.09 -31.28
CA PRO A 97 14.44 -2.01 -30.77
C PRO A 97 14.57 -1.03 -29.60
N SER A 98 15.19 -1.48 -28.52
CA SER A 98 15.40 -0.73 -27.27
C SER A 98 16.25 0.55 -27.44
N TYR A 99 16.92 0.73 -28.58
CA TYR A 99 17.68 1.93 -28.96
C TYR A 99 16.82 3.08 -29.55
N HIS A 100 15.49 2.96 -29.53
CA HIS A 100 14.60 3.95 -30.12
C HIS A 100 14.76 5.34 -29.46
N PRO A 101 14.81 6.46 -30.22
CA PRO A 101 15.06 7.82 -29.70
C PRO A 101 14.10 8.29 -28.58
N VAL A 102 12.87 7.76 -28.58
CA VAL A 102 11.85 8.01 -27.52
C VAL A 102 12.29 7.45 -26.16
N LEU A 103 13.16 6.44 -26.14
CA LEU A 103 13.75 5.84 -24.93
C LEU A 103 15.11 6.47 -24.56
N ARG A 104 15.76 7.24 -25.45
CA ARG A 104 17.09 7.85 -25.23
C ARG A 104 17.08 9.05 -24.27
N ASN A 105 16.00 9.83 -24.23
CA ASN A 105 15.98 11.09 -23.49
C ASN A 105 15.40 10.98 -22.07
N LYS A 106 15.11 9.76 -21.60
CA LYS A 106 14.52 9.57 -20.27
C LYS A 106 15.63 9.27 -19.25
N PRO A 107 15.63 9.93 -18.07
CA PRO A 107 16.70 9.78 -17.11
C PRO A 107 16.88 8.31 -16.72
N GLN A 108 18.06 7.74 -17.01
CA GLN A 108 18.46 6.41 -16.57
C GLN A 108 18.61 6.29 -15.03
N ASN A 109 18.41 7.39 -14.31
CA ASN A 109 18.65 7.51 -12.87
C ASN A 109 17.39 7.31 -12.01
N PHE A 110 16.24 6.93 -12.60
CA PHE A 110 15.07 6.59 -11.79
C PHE A 110 15.23 5.17 -11.22
N THR A 111 15.23 5.06 -9.89
CA THR A 111 15.27 3.80 -9.12
C THR A 111 13.96 3.04 -9.28
N ALA A 112 13.69 2.55 -10.48
CA ALA A 112 12.41 1.95 -10.80
C ALA A 112 12.15 0.66 -9.97
N PHE A 113 13.18 0.06 -9.35
CA PHE A 113 13.04 -0.96 -8.30
C PHE A 113 12.39 -0.46 -7.01
N GLU A 114 12.58 0.80 -6.57
CA GLU A 114 11.95 1.28 -5.33
C GLU A 114 10.41 1.33 -5.44
N THR A 115 9.87 1.66 -6.62
CA THR A 115 8.43 1.56 -6.88
C THR A 115 7.93 0.13 -6.67
N TYR A 116 8.67 -0.86 -7.17
CA TYR A 116 8.32 -2.28 -7.01
C TYR A 116 8.53 -2.79 -5.58
N TRP A 117 9.58 -2.33 -4.89
CA TRP A 117 9.79 -2.60 -3.46
C TRP A 117 8.64 -2.05 -2.62
N ASN A 118 8.16 -0.85 -2.93
CA ASN A 118 6.96 -0.31 -2.29
C ASN A 118 5.73 -1.17 -2.57
N GLY A 119 5.56 -1.64 -3.81
CA GLY A 119 4.52 -2.62 -4.17
C GLY A 119 4.59 -3.90 -3.33
N PHE A 120 5.79 -4.47 -3.17
CA PHE A 120 5.99 -5.66 -2.33
C PHE A 120 5.75 -5.39 -0.84
N ARG A 121 6.17 -4.24 -0.31
CA ARG A 121 5.85 -3.82 1.06
C ARG A 121 4.33 -3.70 1.25
N CYS A 122 3.60 -3.15 0.27
CA CYS A 122 2.12 -3.13 0.27
C CYS A 122 1.51 -4.52 0.18
N PHE A 123 2.13 -5.45 -0.55
CA PHE A 123 1.70 -6.85 -0.58
C PHE A 123 1.77 -7.49 0.81
N VAL A 124 2.89 -7.32 1.50
CA VAL A 124 3.12 -7.88 2.83
C VAL A 124 2.26 -7.22 3.92
N SER A 125 2.14 -5.88 3.90
CA SER A 125 1.37 -5.15 4.92
C SER A 125 -0.13 -5.07 4.63
N GLY A 126 -0.54 -5.22 3.37
CA GLY A 126 -1.90 -4.96 2.93
C GLY A 126 -2.28 -3.47 2.88
N LEU A 127 -1.35 -2.55 3.13
CA LEU A 127 -1.64 -1.11 3.09
C LEU A 127 -1.38 -0.53 1.69
N TYR A 128 -2.39 -0.59 0.84
CA TYR A 128 -2.35 0.03 -0.50
C TYR A 128 -2.84 1.47 -0.43
N PRO A 129 -2.24 2.41 -1.21
CA PRO A 129 -2.80 3.75 -1.36
C PRO A 129 -4.12 3.68 -2.13
N ASP A 130 -5.06 4.59 -1.85
CA ASP A 130 -6.40 4.58 -2.46
C ASP A 130 -6.38 4.59 -4.00
N GLN A 131 -5.38 5.26 -4.59
CA GLN A 131 -5.19 5.28 -6.05
C GLN A 131 -4.82 3.91 -6.63
N ALA A 132 -4.19 3.03 -5.84
CA ALA A 132 -3.89 1.67 -6.26
C ALA A 132 -5.07 0.73 -6.03
N ARG A 133 -6.02 1.11 -5.16
CA ARG A 133 -7.24 0.36 -4.90
C ARG A 133 -8.19 0.47 -6.10
N ASN A 134 -9.03 -0.55 -6.32
CA ASN A 134 -10.00 -0.63 -7.43
C ASN A 134 -9.41 -0.66 -8.85
N ASN A 135 -8.13 -1.03 -9.00
CA ASN A 135 -7.45 -1.18 -10.28
C ASN A 135 -7.16 -2.65 -10.63
N GLY A 136 -8.03 -3.56 -10.21
CA GLY A 136 -7.86 -5.01 -10.36
C GLY A 136 -6.91 -5.63 -9.32
N ILE A 137 -6.55 -6.89 -9.55
CA ILE A 137 -5.61 -7.63 -8.71
C ILE A 137 -4.22 -7.00 -8.86
N LYS A 138 -3.56 -6.68 -7.74
CA LYS A 138 -2.22 -6.07 -7.76
C LYS A 138 -1.07 -7.04 -7.61
N HIS A 139 -1.26 -8.11 -6.85
CA HIS A 139 -0.23 -9.11 -6.65
C HIS A 139 -0.87 -10.49 -6.63
N ILE A 140 -0.29 -11.37 -7.44
CA ILE A 140 -0.62 -12.79 -7.48
C ILE A 140 0.62 -13.54 -6.96
N TYR A 141 0.45 -14.25 -5.84
CA TYR A 141 1.46 -15.16 -5.33
C TYR A 141 1.23 -16.56 -5.89
N VAL A 142 2.30 -17.16 -6.41
CA VAL A 142 2.26 -18.47 -7.06
C VAL A 142 3.36 -19.37 -6.50
N GLU A 143 2.96 -20.55 -6.02
CA GLU A 143 3.88 -21.60 -5.62
C GLU A 143 4.20 -22.54 -6.80
N PRO A 144 5.46 -22.98 -7.00
CA PRO A 144 5.88 -23.81 -8.15
C PRO A 144 5.09 -25.09 -8.35
N SER A 145 4.61 -25.70 -7.26
CA SER A 145 3.86 -26.96 -7.31
C SER A 145 2.51 -26.85 -8.06
N LEU A 146 2.06 -25.63 -8.38
CA LEU A 146 0.77 -25.33 -9.02
C LEU A 146 0.82 -24.93 -10.50
N GLU A 147 1.96 -25.08 -11.18
CA GLU A 147 2.05 -24.93 -12.66
C GLU A 147 0.99 -25.73 -13.42
N ARG A 148 0.43 -26.78 -12.80
CA ARG A 148 -0.61 -27.66 -13.35
C ARG A 148 -1.99 -27.01 -13.59
N SER A 149 -2.23 -25.73 -13.26
CA SER A 149 -3.51 -25.05 -13.52
C SER A 149 -3.41 -23.76 -14.35
N SER A 150 -2.58 -23.75 -15.41
CA SER A 150 -2.38 -22.61 -16.32
C SER A 150 -3.65 -21.82 -16.65
N ARG A 151 -4.77 -22.50 -16.94
CA ARG A 151 -6.07 -21.89 -17.26
C ARG A 151 -6.72 -21.12 -16.10
N VAL A 152 -6.53 -21.55 -14.85
CA VAL A 152 -7.05 -20.83 -13.68
C VAL A 152 -6.22 -19.57 -13.49
N LEU A 153 -4.89 -19.69 -13.49
CA LEU A 153 -4.00 -18.53 -13.41
C LEU A 153 -4.31 -17.49 -14.50
N ASP A 154 -4.61 -17.93 -15.72
CA ASP A 154 -4.99 -17.06 -16.84
C ASP A 154 -6.31 -16.29 -16.56
N GLN A 155 -7.26 -16.83 -15.79
CA GLN A 155 -8.47 -16.09 -15.38
C GLN A 155 -8.16 -14.99 -14.37
N TYR A 156 -7.23 -15.22 -13.44
CA TYR A 156 -6.80 -14.20 -12.49
C TYR A 156 -5.92 -13.14 -13.15
N ALA A 157 -5.10 -13.56 -14.11
CA ALA A 157 -4.32 -12.69 -14.96
C ALA A 157 -5.18 -11.68 -15.72
N LEU A 158 -6.36 -12.09 -16.22
CA LEU A 158 -7.30 -11.17 -16.88
C LEU A 158 -7.71 -10.00 -15.95
N GLU A 159 -7.98 -10.29 -14.68
CA GLU A 159 -8.38 -9.29 -13.69
C GLU A 159 -7.17 -8.57 -13.05
N GLN A 160 -5.94 -8.97 -13.39
CA GLN A 160 -4.73 -8.32 -12.90
C GLN A 160 -4.53 -6.95 -13.53
N SER A 161 -4.03 -6.01 -12.72
CA SER A 161 -3.59 -4.72 -13.22
C SER A 161 -2.42 -4.89 -14.19
N VAL A 162 -2.39 -4.12 -15.27
CA VAL A 162 -1.32 -4.26 -16.28
C VAL A 162 0.06 -3.85 -15.74
N ASN A 163 0.06 -3.01 -14.70
CA ASN A 163 1.27 -2.51 -14.04
C ASN A 163 1.71 -3.33 -12.82
N SER A 164 1.15 -4.53 -12.67
CA SER A 164 1.36 -5.37 -11.49
C SER A 164 2.37 -6.48 -11.71
N GLY A 165 2.97 -6.92 -10.60
CA GLY A 165 3.95 -8.01 -10.56
C GLY A 165 3.31 -9.34 -10.15
N VAL A 166 4.01 -10.42 -10.52
CA VAL A 166 3.75 -11.77 -10.03
C VAL A 166 4.85 -12.12 -9.03
N ILE A 167 4.46 -12.73 -7.92
CA ILE A 167 5.37 -13.13 -6.85
C ILE A 167 5.50 -14.65 -6.89
N TRP A 168 6.71 -15.13 -7.15
CA TRP A 168 7.04 -16.54 -7.30
C TRP A 168 7.84 -17.03 -6.10
N HIS A 169 7.50 -18.22 -5.60
CA HIS A 169 8.32 -18.91 -4.62
C HIS A 169 9.39 -19.78 -5.32
N GLU A 170 10.66 -19.67 -4.94
CA GLU A 170 11.81 -20.51 -5.35
C GLU A 170 12.18 -20.59 -6.85
N SER A 171 11.22 -20.62 -7.79
CA SER A 171 11.47 -20.77 -9.23
C SER A 171 10.65 -19.78 -10.06
N VAL A 172 11.27 -19.25 -11.12
CA VAL A 172 10.60 -18.45 -12.15
C VAL A 172 10.24 -19.39 -13.30
N GLY A 173 9.27 -20.27 -13.06
CA GLY A 173 8.90 -21.34 -14.00
C GLY A 173 7.71 -21.02 -14.93
N GLY A 174 6.89 -20.03 -14.59
CA GLY A 174 5.65 -19.79 -15.31
C GLY A 174 5.77 -18.95 -16.57
N GLY A 175 4.98 -19.28 -17.61
CA GLY A 175 4.79 -18.45 -18.80
C GLY A 175 3.96 -17.17 -18.57
N PHE A 176 3.71 -16.77 -17.32
CA PHE A 176 2.96 -15.56 -16.97
C PHE A 176 3.90 -14.56 -16.31
N LYS A 177 4.12 -13.40 -16.94
CA LYS A 177 5.09 -12.38 -16.49
C LYS A 177 4.42 -11.01 -16.41
N GLY A 178 4.60 -10.36 -15.27
CA GLY A 178 4.24 -8.95 -15.08
C GLY A 178 5.35 -8.00 -15.55
N VAL A 179 5.22 -6.71 -15.23
CA VAL A 179 6.26 -5.69 -15.51
C VAL A 179 7.55 -5.95 -14.72
N VAL A 180 7.40 -6.57 -13.54
CA VAL A 180 8.46 -7.06 -12.67
C VAL A 180 8.18 -8.52 -12.30
N THR A 181 9.23 -9.32 -12.25
CA THR A 181 9.19 -10.65 -11.64
C THR A 181 9.77 -10.56 -10.25
N THR A 182 8.97 -10.90 -9.23
CA THR A 182 9.44 -10.96 -7.85
C THR A 182 9.63 -12.43 -7.49
N LYS A 183 10.86 -12.85 -7.25
CA LYS A 183 11.18 -14.17 -6.70
C LYS A 183 11.38 -14.03 -5.21
N VAL A 184 10.90 -15.00 -4.44
CA VAL A 184 11.24 -15.09 -3.03
C VAL A 184 11.73 -16.49 -2.69
N CYS A 185 12.83 -16.57 -1.96
CA CYS A 185 13.48 -17.81 -1.55
C CYS A 185 13.96 -17.71 -0.10
N LEU A 186 14.22 -18.86 0.50
CA LEU A 186 14.90 -18.95 1.79
C LEU A 186 16.40 -19.14 1.56
N GLU A 187 17.21 -18.28 2.14
CA GLU A 187 18.68 -18.31 2.07
C GLU A 187 19.24 -18.13 3.49
N GLU A 188 20.02 -19.10 3.96
CA GLU A 188 20.66 -19.05 5.29
C GLU A 188 19.67 -18.77 6.44
N GLY A 189 18.43 -19.29 6.33
CA GLY A 189 17.36 -19.06 7.32
C GLY A 189 16.69 -17.69 7.23
N ARG A 190 16.99 -16.89 6.21
CA ARG A 190 16.37 -15.58 5.94
C ARG A 190 15.55 -15.63 4.65
N HIS A 191 14.54 -14.77 4.57
CA HIS A 191 13.80 -14.61 3.32
C HIS A 191 14.54 -13.64 2.40
N ALA A 192 15.00 -14.11 1.25
CA ALA A 192 15.57 -13.29 0.20
C ALA A 192 14.51 -13.01 -0.86
N VAL A 193 14.24 -11.72 -1.11
CA VAL A 193 13.36 -11.26 -2.18
C VAL A 193 14.24 -10.72 -3.29
N GLU A 194 14.05 -11.20 -4.50
CA GLU A 194 14.77 -10.77 -5.69
C GLU A 194 13.76 -10.23 -6.71
N MET A 195 13.93 -8.98 -7.10
CA MET A 195 13.15 -8.35 -8.16
C MET A 195 13.99 -8.32 -9.43
N SER A 196 13.45 -8.92 -10.48
CA SER A 196 14.06 -8.91 -11.81
C SER A 196 13.24 -8.04 -12.75
N ALA A 197 13.87 -6.99 -13.27
CA ALA A 197 13.31 -6.07 -14.26
C ALA A 197 14.44 -5.45 -15.11
N TRP A 198 14.18 -5.19 -16.39
CA TRP A 198 15.14 -4.58 -17.33
C TRP A 198 16.49 -5.32 -17.48
N GLY A 199 16.52 -6.66 -17.35
CA GLY A 199 17.77 -7.43 -17.36
C GLY A 199 18.69 -7.14 -16.16
N LYS A 200 18.17 -6.42 -15.16
CA LYS A 200 18.80 -6.20 -13.86
C LYS A 200 18.03 -6.99 -12.80
N ALA A 201 18.74 -7.38 -11.76
CA ALA A 201 18.15 -7.92 -10.55
C ALA A 201 18.53 -7.01 -9.39
N ASP A 202 17.57 -6.76 -8.49
CA ASP A 202 17.80 -6.14 -7.20
C ASP A 202 17.30 -7.07 -6.11
N LYS A 203 18.09 -7.24 -5.05
CA LYS A 203 17.84 -8.26 -4.03
C LYS A 203 17.89 -7.64 -2.65
N LYS A 204 16.85 -7.88 -1.86
CA LYS A 204 16.76 -7.47 -0.45
C LYS A 204 16.48 -8.68 0.43
N HIS A 205 17.13 -8.69 1.59
CA HIS A 205 16.90 -9.70 2.62
C HIS A 205 15.88 -9.17 3.63
N PHE A 206 15.00 -10.07 4.06
CA PHE A 206 13.99 -9.85 5.06
C PHE A 206 14.25 -10.79 6.24
N ALA A 207 14.42 -10.21 7.42
CA ALA A 207 14.38 -10.95 8.66
C ALA A 207 12.95 -10.97 9.20
N VAL A 208 12.45 -12.17 9.47
CA VAL A 208 11.09 -12.39 9.94
C VAL A 208 11.16 -12.79 11.40
N TYR A 209 10.48 -12.02 12.24
CA TYR A 209 10.40 -12.28 13.67
C TYR A 209 8.94 -12.32 14.10
N SER A 210 8.62 -13.18 15.07
CA SER A 210 7.39 -13.03 15.82
C SER A 210 7.47 -11.74 16.65
N TYR A 211 6.33 -11.08 16.86
CA TYR A 211 6.32 -9.79 17.54
C TYR A 211 6.91 -9.86 18.95
N ARG A 212 6.67 -10.95 19.68
CA ARG A 212 7.21 -11.14 21.03
C ARG A 212 8.75 -11.21 21.07
N ASN A 213 9.38 -11.75 20.02
CA ASN A 213 10.83 -11.96 19.98
C ASN A 213 11.57 -10.71 19.48
N TYR A 214 10.86 -9.74 18.89
CA TYR A 214 11.46 -8.54 18.30
C TYR A 214 12.29 -7.73 19.31
N SER A 215 11.84 -7.65 20.57
CA SER A 215 12.55 -6.94 21.64
C SER A 215 13.86 -7.63 22.07
N GLU A 216 14.13 -8.86 21.64
CA GLU A 216 15.37 -9.57 21.98
C GLU A 216 16.46 -9.36 20.92
N VAL A 217 16.06 -9.01 19.69
CA VAL A 217 16.96 -8.86 18.53
C VAL A 217 17.31 -7.41 18.20
N TRP A 218 16.69 -6.45 18.90
CA TRP A 218 16.78 -5.00 18.68
C TRP A 218 18.21 -4.40 18.73
N ASP A 219 19.14 -5.08 19.40
CA ASP A 219 20.53 -4.60 19.60
C ASP A 219 21.54 -5.27 18.65
N THR A 220 21.09 -6.05 17.67
CA THR A 220 22.02 -6.78 16.79
C THR A 220 22.51 -5.91 15.63
N SER A 221 23.78 -6.01 15.26
CA SER A 221 24.37 -5.33 14.10
C SER A 221 23.80 -5.83 12.76
N GLU A 222 23.08 -6.95 12.77
CA GLU A 222 22.42 -7.52 11.59
C GLU A 222 21.22 -6.71 11.11
N MET A 223 20.56 -5.93 11.99
CA MET A 223 19.38 -5.15 11.64
C MET A 223 19.64 -4.04 10.61
N ASP A 224 20.87 -3.52 10.52
CA ASP A 224 21.18 -2.43 9.60
C ASP A 224 21.29 -2.88 8.13
N ARG A 225 21.30 -4.20 7.89
CA ARG A 225 21.53 -4.80 6.56
C ARG A 225 20.29 -5.40 5.90
N GLN A 226 19.15 -5.39 6.59
CA GLN A 226 17.94 -6.10 6.14
C GLN A 226 16.66 -5.37 6.52
N GLU A 227 15.59 -5.65 5.77
CA GLU A 227 14.25 -5.21 6.12
C GLU A 227 13.70 -6.15 7.20
N ILE A 228 12.98 -5.59 8.18
CA ILE A 228 12.42 -6.37 9.28
C ILE A 228 10.92 -6.49 9.07
N LEU A 229 10.44 -7.74 9.13
CA LEU A 229 9.02 -8.07 9.09
C LEU A 229 8.61 -8.73 10.41
N LEU A 230 7.59 -8.18 11.06
CA LEU A 230 6.98 -8.74 12.25
C LEU A 230 5.70 -9.49 11.90
N THR A 231 5.52 -10.64 12.54
CA THR A 231 4.29 -11.43 12.47
C THR A 231 3.62 -11.51 13.83
N ILE A 232 2.29 -11.54 13.85
CA ILE A 232 1.48 -11.74 15.05
C ILE A 232 0.64 -12.99 14.82
N SER A 233 1.01 -14.09 15.45
CA SER A 233 0.38 -15.40 15.22
C SER A 233 0.20 -16.26 16.47
N SER A 234 0.61 -15.79 17.65
CA SER A 234 0.37 -16.48 18.92
C SER A 234 -0.20 -15.54 19.97
N GLN A 235 -0.76 -16.10 21.06
CA GLN A 235 -1.27 -15.31 22.18
C GLN A 235 -0.22 -14.35 22.76
N GLU A 236 1.02 -14.82 22.86
CA GLU A 236 2.13 -14.01 23.35
C GLU A 236 2.43 -12.86 22.40
N ASP A 237 2.38 -13.07 21.08
CA ASP A 237 2.55 -11.99 20.11
C ASP A 237 1.46 -10.92 20.25
N PHE A 238 0.19 -11.33 20.38
CA PHE A 238 -0.92 -10.40 20.62
C PHE A 238 -0.74 -9.62 21.92
N SER A 239 -0.28 -10.28 22.98
CA SER A 239 -0.05 -9.66 24.29
C SER A 239 1.10 -8.65 24.23
N SER A 240 2.23 -9.02 23.62
CA SER A 240 3.38 -8.12 23.40
C SER A 240 3.02 -6.93 22.51
N PHE A 241 2.23 -7.16 21.46
CA PHE A 241 1.73 -6.09 20.60
C PHE A 241 0.82 -5.13 21.38
N ASP A 242 -0.15 -5.63 22.15
CA ASP A 242 -1.05 -4.79 22.95
C ASP A 242 -0.26 -3.96 23.98
N GLN A 243 0.68 -4.59 24.69
CA GLN A 243 1.53 -3.91 25.67
C GLN A 243 2.36 -2.80 25.02
N HIS A 244 2.94 -3.06 23.84
CA HIS A 244 3.70 -2.05 23.11
C HIS A 244 2.80 -0.88 22.68
N VAL A 245 1.63 -1.14 22.10
CA VAL A 245 0.69 -0.08 21.70
C VAL A 245 0.22 0.74 22.92
N ARG A 246 -0.06 0.10 24.05
CA ARG A 246 -0.43 0.80 25.30
C ARG A 246 0.72 1.65 25.84
N HIS A 247 1.95 1.15 25.77
CA HIS A 247 3.12 1.92 26.18
C HIS A 247 3.23 3.19 25.34
N ILE A 248 3.16 3.06 24.01
CA ILE A 248 3.21 4.20 23.09
C ILE A 248 2.05 5.16 23.32
N LYS A 249 0.83 4.67 23.51
CA LYS A 249 -0.34 5.51 23.85
C LYS A 249 -0.05 6.33 25.12
N LYS A 250 0.50 5.71 26.16
CA LYS A 250 0.78 6.36 27.44
C LYS A 250 1.96 7.34 27.39
N SER A 251 3.02 6.98 26.66
CA SER A 251 4.26 7.76 26.62
C SER A 251 4.24 8.87 25.57
N GLY A 252 3.50 8.67 24.48
CA GLY A 252 3.57 9.49 23.26
C GLY A 252 4.93 9.42 22.55
N LEU A 253 5.70 8.36 22.82
CA LEU A 253 7.04 8.16 22.29
C LEU A 253 7.09 6.90 21.42
N MET A 254 7.72 6.97 20.26
CA MET A 254 7.98 5.85 19.36
C MET A 254 9.42 5.94 18.86
N LEU A 255 10.14 4.82 18.82
CA LEU A 255 11.48 4.80 18.22
C LEU A 255 11.40 4.95 16.70
N GLU A 256 12.39 5.62 16.09
CA GLU A 256 12.51 5.75 14.65
C GLU A 256 12.47 4.36 13.97
N LEU A 257 13.15 3.39 14.57
CA LEU A 257 13.20 2.02 14.08
C LEU A 257 11.82 1.35 14.05
N ASP A 258 11.03 1.48 15.12
CA ASP A 258 9.70 0.85 15.21
C ASP A 258 8.73 1.37 14.14
N SER A 259 8.91 2.61 13.71
CA SER A 259 8.13 3.16 12.59
C SER A 259 8.48 2.48 11.26
N LYS A 260 9.74 2.10 11.06
CA LYS A 260 10.26 1.54 9.80
C LYS A 260 9.94 0.06 9.65
N VAL A 261 9.94 -0.69 10.75
CA VAL A 261 9.63 -2.12 10.75
C VAL A 261 8.28 -2.39 10.06
N LEU A 262 8.24 -3.40 9.19
CA LEU A 262 7.01 -3.85 8.55
C LEU A 262 6.26 -4.74 9.52
N LEU A 263 4.96 -4.52 9.65
CA LEU A 263 4.07 -5.47 10.29
C LEU A 263 3.31 -6.21 9.17
N LYS A 264 3.24 -7.53 9.26
CA LYS A 264 2.46 -8.35 8.33
C LYS A 264 0.98 -8.03 8.51
N ASP A 265 0.25 -7.91 7.39
CA ASP A 265 -1.20 -7.69 7.36
C ASP A 265 -1.67 -6.52 8.23
N GLU A 266 -0.91 -5.42 8.25
CA GLU A 266 -1.29 -4.15 8.89
C GLU A 266 -2.72 -3.70 8.58
N CYS A 267 -3.25 -4.00 7.39
CA CYS A 267 -4.64 -3.71 7.02
C CYS A 267 -5.67 -4.30 8.00
N MET A 268 -5.37 -5.40 8.71
CA MET A 268 -6.31 -6.00 9.67
C MET A 268 -6.56 -5.14 10.90
N TRP A 269 -5.63 -4.24 11.23
CA TRP A 269 -5.73 -3.31 12.35
C TRP A 269 -6.44 -2.00 12.00
N ARG A 270 -6.81 -1.83 10.73
CA ARG A 270 -7.42 -0.63 10.18
C ARG A 270 -8.95 -0.75 10.09
N GLY A 271 -9.57 0.28 9.53
CA GLY A 271 -11.01 0.33 9.31
C GLY A 271 -11.49 -0.60 8.17
N PRO A 272 -12.80 -0.85 8.07
CA PRO A 272 -13.40 -1.69 7.03
C PRO A 272 -13.05 -1.28 5.58
N SER A 273 -12.92 0.03 5.34
CA SER A 273 -12.62 0.61 4.01
C SER A 273 -11.20 0.34 3.53
N GLU A 274 -10.34 -0.23 4.36
CA GLU A 274 -8.94 -0.51 4.01
C GLU A 274 -8.65 -2.01 3.91
N CYS A 275 -9.70 -2.84 3.91
CA CYS A 275 -9.56 -4.28 3.80
C CYS A 275 -9.28 -4.71 2.36
N THR A 276 -8.07 -5.24 2.12
CA THR A 276 -7.65 -5.73 0.79
C THR A 276 -8.46 -6.92 0.27
N PHE A 277 -9.14 -7.66 1.14
CA PHE A 277 -10.03 -8.75 0.74
C PHE A 277 -11.26 -8.22 0.01
N THR A 278 -11.91 -7.16 0.52
CA THR A 278 -13.09 -6.56 -0.12
C THR A 278 -12.79 -6.17 -1.57
N GLU A 279 -11.59 -5.66 -1.81
CA GLU A 279 -11.13 -5.14 -3.09
C GLU A 279 -10.54 -6.22 -4.01
N GLY A 280 -10.20 -7.40 -3.48
CA GLY A 280 -9.60 -8.49 -4.25
C GLY A 280 -8.19 -8.20 -4.75
N ILE A 281 -7.42 -7.38 -4.03
CA ILE A 281 -6.13 -6.84 -4.50
C ILE A 281 -4.98 -7.85 -4.39
N ARG A 282 -5.02 -8.73 -3.39
CA ARG A 282 -3.99 -9.75 -3.11
C ARG A 282 -4.58 -11.13 -3.33
N VAL A 283 -3.97 -11.95 -4.19
CA VAL A 283 -4.42 -13.31 -4.50
C VAL A 283 -3.27 -14.29 -4.33
N SER A 284 -3.58 -15.47 -3.78
CA SER A 284 -2.62 -16.57 -3.62
C SER A 284 -3.13 -17.81 -4.32
N PHE A 285 -2.23 -18.54 -4.96
CA PHE A 285 -2.45 -19.90 -5.42
C PHE A 285 -1.73 -20.84 -4.46
N LYS A 286 -2.43 -21.21 -3.36
CA LYS A 286 -1.95 -21.90 -2.15
C LYS A 286 -1.42 -20.97 -1.07
N ILE A 287 -1.82 -21.27 0.17
CA ILE A 287 -1.28 -20.66 1.38
C ILE A 287 -0.10 -21.52 1.81
N ASP A 288 1.08 -20.92 1.83
CA ASP A 288 2.27 -21.51 2.45
C ASP A 288 2.52 -20.83 3.80
N GLU A 289 2.44 -21.60 4.88
CA GLU A 289 2.74 -21.15 6.23
C GLU A 289 4.23 -20.80 6.40
N LYS A 290 5.12 -21.41 5.61
CA LYS A 290 6.57 -21.15 5.64
C LYS A 290 6.94 -19.84 4.95
N PHE A 291 6.07 -19.32 4.08
CA PHE A 291 6.32 -18.12 3.29
C PHE A 291 5.75 -16.87 3.94
N PHE A 292 6.40 -16.31 4.95
CA PHE A 292 5.83 -15.22 5.76
C PHE A 292 4.42 -15.55 6.32
N GLY A 293 4.01 -16.83 6.36
CA GLY A 293 2.63 -17.25 6.58
C GLY A 293 1.60 -16.74 5.56
N THR A 294 2.01 -16.47 4.31
CA THR A 294 1.28 -15.89 3.17
C THR A 294 0.33 -14.73 3.51
N PRO A 295 0.67 -13.46 3.23
CA PRO A 295 -0.12 -12.28 3.60
C PRO A 295 -1.32 -12.08 2.67
N VAL A 296 -2.12 -13.12 2.48
CA VAL A 296 -3.21 -13.12 1.49
C VAL A 296 -4.47 -13.71 2.11
N CYS A 297 -5.55 -12.93 2.01
CA CYS A 297 -6.86 -13.31 2.54
C CYS A 297 -7.68 -14.18 1.57
N TYR A 298 -7.18 -14.40 0.35
CA TYR A 298 -7.87 -15.10 -0.73
C TYR A 298 -6.99 -16.17 -1.36
N ASP A 299 -7.37 -17.43 -1.15
CA ASP A 299 -6.71 -18.61 -1.73
C ASP A 299 -7.53 -19.16 -2.91
N ALA A 300 -7.00 -18.95 -4.11
CA ALA A 300 -7.58 -19.44 -5.35
C ALA A 300 -7.54 -20.98 -5.45
N SER A 301 -6.66 -21.64 -4.68
CA SER A 301 -6.51 -23.10 -4.74
C SER A 301 -7.69 -23.86 -4.13
N LYS A 302 -8.53 -23.21 -3.31
CA LYS A 302 -9.73 -23.78 -2.66
C LYS A 302 -10.93 -23.99 -3.62
N GLY A 303 -10.68 -24.14 -4.93
CA GLY A 303 -11.67 -24.55 -5.92
C GLY A 303 -12.31 -23.44 -6.77
N ASN A 304 -11.86 -22.19 -6.64
CA ASN A 304 -12.38 -21.08 -7.43
C ASN A 304 -11.64 -20.93 -8.77
N SER A 305 -12.32 -21.32 -9.85
CA SER A 305 -11.79 -21.19 -11.22
C SER A 305 -11.58 -19.74 -11.67
N LYS A 306 -12.26 -18.78 -11.02
CA LYS A 306 -12.21 -17.33 -11.30
C LYS A 306 -12.10 -16.52 -9.99
N PRO A 307 -11.58 -15.28 -10.05
CA PRO A 307 -11.67 -14.36 -8.92
C PRO A 307 -13.12 -14.18 -8.45
N LEU A 308 -13.34 -14.18 -7.13
CA LEU A 308 -14.65 -13.85 -6.58
C LEU A 308 -15.06 -12.44 -6.99
N SER A 309 -16.33 -12.25 -7.33
CA SER A 309 -16.93 -10.93 -7.50
C SER A 309 -16.98 -10.16 -6.18
N GLU A 310 -17.12 -8.83 -6.26
CA GLU A 310 -17.31 -7.98 -5.07
C GLU A 310 -18.50 -8.43 -4.21
N LYS A 311 -19.60 -8.87 -4.86
CA LYS A 311 -20.79 -9.38 -4.18
C LYS A 311 -20.49 -10.65 -3.39
N GLU A 312 -19.73 -11.58 -3.96
CA GLU A 312 -19.33 -12.83 -3.28
C GLU A 312 -18.39 -12.53 -2.11
N ARG A 313 -17.41 -11.63 -2.28
CA ARG A 313 -16.51 -11.22 -1.18
C ARG A 313 -17.27 -10.50 -0.06
N THR A 314 -18.22 -9.65 -0.40
CA THR A 314 -19.11 -8.99 0.56
C THR A 314 -19.95 -10.02 1.33
N LYS A 315 -20.44 -11.06 0.66
CA LYS A 315 -21.18 -12.15 1.31
C LYS A 315 -20.31 -12.88 2.34
N VAL A 316 -19.07 -13.23 1.99
CA VAL A 316 -18.11 -13.85 2.93
C VAL A 316 -17.87 -12.95 4.15
N LEU A 317 -17.72 -11.63 3.94
CA LEU A 317 -17.58 -10.68 5.05
C LEU A 317 -18.83 -10.58 5.93
N GLN A 318 -20.02 -10.69 5.33
CA GLN A 318 -21.28 -10.74 6.08
C GLN A 318 -21.42 -12.04 6.90
N GLU A 319 -21.05 -13.17 6.32
CA GLU A 319 -21.02 -14.46 7.02
C GLU A 319 -20.04 -14.40 8.20
N ALA A 320 -18.83 -13.85 7.99
CA ALA A 320 -17.84 -13.59 9.04
C ALA A 320 -18.38 -12.67 10.15
N PHE A 321 -19.11 -11.60 9.77
CA PHE A 321 -19.71 -10.66 10.71
C PHE A 321 -20.72 -11.34 11.63
N ILE A 322 -21.56 -12.23 11.08
CA ILE A 322 -22.55 -13.00 11.83
C ILE A 322 -21.86 -14.01 12.75
N GLN A 323 -20.93 -14.81 12.21
CA GLN A 323 -20.21 -15.84 12.96
C GLN A 323 -19.47 -15.28 14.18
N ARG A 324 -18.98 -14.04 14.09
CA ARG A 324 -18.25 -13.35 15.18
C ARG A 324 -19.14 -12.54 16.12
N ASN A 325 -20.46 -12.57 15.92
CA ASN A 325 -21.41 -11.77 16.66
C ASN A 325 -21.03 -10.28 16.72
N CYS A 326 -20.64 -9.70 15.58
CA CYS A 326 -20.15 -8.33 15.53
C CYS A 326 -21.25 -7.26 15.71
N ALA A 327 -22.53 -7.64 15.66
CA ALA A 327 -23.66 -6.72 15.77
C ALA A 327 -23.64 -5.89 17.06
N GLY A 328 -23.34 -6.53 18.20
CA GLY A 328 -23.23 -5.90 19.52
C GLY A 328 -21.80 -5.45 19.90
N CYS A 329 -20.84 -5.50 18.97
CA CYS A 329 -19.44 -5.20 19.28
C CYS A 329 -19.18 -3.69 19.35
N SER A 330 -18.51 -3.24 20.42
CA SER A 330 -18.23 -1.82 20.68
C SER A 330 -17.25 -1.15 19.69
N VAL A 331 -16.56 -1.95 18.87
CA VAL A 331 -15.58 -1.49 17.87
C VAL A 331 -15.98 -1.88 16.45
N ARG A 332 -17.27 -2.19 16.21
CA ARG A 332 -17.75 -2.71 14.91
C ARG A 332 -17.49 -1.75 13.74
N ASP A 333 -17.53 -0.44 14.00
CA ASP A 333 -17.42 0.61 12.98
C ASP A 333 -15.95 0.89 12.60
N THR A 334 -15.02 0.52 13.47
CA THR A 334 -13.57 0.72 13.27
C THR A 334 -12.81 -0.57 13.02
N CYS A 335 -13.45 -1.74 13.10
CA CYS A 335 -12.82 -3.04 12.88
C CYS A 335 -12.84 -3.44 11.39
N SER A 336 -11.70 -3.88 10.86
CA SER A 336 -11.55 -4.42 9.50
C SER A 336 -12.42 -5.65 9.19
N LYS A 337 -12.90 -6.36 10.23
CA LYS A 337 -13.61 -7.65 10.11
C LYS A 337 -12.78 -8.70 9.35
N CYS A 338 -11.45 -8.66 9.50
CA CYS A 338 -10.48 -9.48 8.77
C CYS A 338 -10.86 -10.96 8.64
N VAL A 339 -10.99 -11.48 7.42
CA VAL A 339 -11.42 -12.87 7.16
C VAL A 339 -10.33 -13.92 7.41
N THR A 340 -9.07 -13.51 7.55
CA THR A 340 -7.92 -14.41 7.72
C THR A 340 -8.07 -15.35 8.92
N PHE A 341 -8.82 -14.94 9.96
CA PHE A 341 -8.98 -15.72 11.19
C PHE A 341 -10.23 -16.60 11.23
N LEU A 342 -10.95 -16.78 10.12
CA LEU A 342 -12.18 -17.60 10.14
C LEU A 342 -11.91 -19.08 10.43
N GLU A 343 -10.73 -19.58 10.07
CA GLU A 343 -10.37 -20.99 10.23
C GLU A 343 -9.71 -21.27 11.60
N ASP A 344 -9.33 -20.24 12.35
CA ASP A 344 -8.69 -20.34 13.67
C ASP A 344 -9.47 -19.54 14.73
N SER A 345 -10.33 -20.24 15.47
CA SER A 345 -11.17 -19.65 16.50
C SER A 345 -10.38 -19.03 17.67
N ILE A 346 -9.19 -19.55 17.96
CA ILE A 346 -8.34 -19.09 19.06
C ILE A 346 -7.69 -17.76 18.67
N ILE A 347 -7.05 -17.70 17.50
CA ILE A 347 -6.46 -16.46 16.98
C ILE A 347 -7.54 -15.39 16.76
N GLN A 348 -8.72 -15.80 16.28
CA GLN A 348 -9.87 -14.90 16.16
C GLN A 348 -10.26 -14.29 17.51
N GLN A 349 -10.25 -15.07 18.58
CA GLN A 349 -10.58 -14.59 19.93
C GLN A 349 -9.56 -13.55 20.39
N PHE A 350 -8.26 -13.83 20.26
CA PHE A 350 -7.20 -12.88 20.65
C PHE A 350 -7.28 -11.57 19.87
N PHE A 351 -7.50 -11.64 18.55
CA PHE A 351 -7.73 -10.44 17.74
C PHE A 351 -8.92 -9.63 18.24
N CYS A 352 -10.07 -10.28 18.45
CA CYS A 352 -11.29 -9.59 18.88
C CYS A 352 -11.15 -8.98 20.28
N GLU A 353 -10.51 -9.66 21.22
CA GLU A 353 -10.26 -9.18 22.59
C GLU A 353 -9.35 -7.96 22.57
N LEU A 354 -8.22 -8.03 21.87
CA LEU A 354 -7.29 -6.91 21.74
C LEU A 354 -8.00 -5.68 21.16
N ARG A 355 -8.77 -5.85 20.07
CA ARG A 355 -9.50 -4.74 19.44
C ARG A 355 -10.54 -4.09 20.37
N ARG A 356 -11.25 -4.88 21.19
CA ARG A 356 -12.21 -4.34 22.16
C ARG A 356 -11.52 -3.61 23.31
N ASN A 357 -10.41 -4.16 23.80
CA ASN A 357 -9.70 -3.67 24.98
C ASN A 357 -8.73 -2.52 24.67
N ASN A 358 -8.35 -2.34 23.41
CA ASN A 358 -7.43 -1.29 22.98
C ASN A 358 -7.87 -0.68 21.64
N ARG A 359 -8.74 0.33 21.72
CA ARG A 359 -9.27 1.04 20.55
C ARG A 359 -8.20 1.86 19.80
N TYR A 360 -7.12 2.21 20.49
CA TYR A 360 -6.04 3.04 19.96
C TYR A 360 -5.19 2.34 18.88
N VAL A 361 -5.28 1.01 18.77
CA VAL A 361 -4.50 0.21 17.80
C VAL A 361 -4.64 0.71 16.36
N SER A 362 -5.84 1.13 15.93
CA SER A 362 -6.02 1.65 14.56
C SER A 362 -5.27 2.97 14.34
N GLU A 363 -5.30 3.84 15.35
CA GLU A 363 -4.62 5.13 15.33
C GLU A 363 -3.11 4.95 15.43
N TYR A 364 -2.64 4.04 16.27
CA TYR A 364 -1.24 3.62 16.31
C TYR A 364 -0.70 3.21 14.93
N ILE A 365 -1.41 2.34 14.19
CA ILE A 365 -0.99 1.95 12.84
C ILE A 365 -1.03 3.14 11.87
N ALA A 366 -1.96 4.09 12.06
CA ALA A 366 -1.98 5.34 11.28
C ALA A 366 -0.71 6.16 11.51
N VAL A 367 -0.42 6.42 12.79
CA VAL A 367 0.72 7.21 13.23
C VAL A 367 2.02 6.56 12.78
N LYS A 368 2.18 5.26 13.02
CA LYS A 368 3.34 4.47 12.57
C LYS A 368 3.61 4.69 11.08
N ASN A 369 2.60 4.61 10.23
CA ASN A 369 2.77 4.76 8.79
C ASN A 369 3.02 6.22 8.34
N ILE A 370 2.41 7.20 9.02
CA ILE A 370 2.72 8.62 8.81
C ILE A 370 4.19 8.90 9.16
N MET A 371 4.67 8.36 10.28
CA MET A 371 6.06 8.52 10.71
C MET A 371 7.02 7.79 9.77
N LYS A 372 6.68 6.56 9.36
CA LYS A 372 7.45 5.79 8.38
C LYS A 372 7.69 6.59 7.10
N ALA A 373 6.62 7.13 6.50
CA ALA A 373 6.71 7.93 5.29
C ALA A 373 7.53 9.22 5.51
N PHE A 374 7.34 9.89 6.65
CA PHE A 374 8.13 11.05 7.03
C PHE A 374 9.62 10.73 7.09
N ILE A 375 10.01 9.68 7.82
CA ILE A 375 11.41 9.34 8.04
C ILE A 375 12.10 8.93 6.74
N TYR A 376 11.43 8.17 5.86
CA TYR A 376 11.99 7.85 4.54
C TYR A 376 12.24 9.11 3.70
N SER A 377 11.44 10.16 3.85
CA SER A 377 11.65 11.43 3.12
C SER A 377 12.88 12.22 3.59
N PHE A 378 13.38 11.96 4.81
CA PHE A 378 14.58 12.61 5.34
C PHE A 378 15.91 12.04 4.80
N GLY A 379 15.87 10.91 4.06
CA GLY A 379 17.02 10.40 3.31
C GLY A 379 18.26 10.01 4.11
N GLY A 380 18.15 9.86 5.44
CA GLY A 380 19.26 9.54 6.34
C GLY A 380 19.31 8.07 6.76
N LYS A 381 20.48 7.64 7.26
CA LYS A 381 20.60 6.37 7.99
C LYS A 381 19.70 6.41 9.23
N THR A 382 19.01 5.31 9.50
CA THR A 382 18.19 5.14 10.70
C THR A 382 19.03 5.33 11.95
N GLN A 383 18.60 6.19 12.87
CA GLN A 383 19.18 6.25 14.21
C GLN A 383 18.31 5.43 15.15
N ARG A 384 18.89 4.38 15.74
CA ARG A 384 18.14 3.38 16.52
C ARG A 384 17.44 3.98 17.74
N ASP A 385 18.13 4.91 18.41
CA ASP A 385 17.66 5.50 19.67
C ASP A 385 16.91 6.83 19.47
N GLU A 386 16.78 7.30 18.23
CA GLU A 386 16.07 8.55 17.96
C GLU A 386 14.57 8.33 18.18
N GLN A 387 13.97 9.22 18.97
CA GLN A 387 12.55 9.13 19.35
C GLN A 387 11.71 10.14 18.57
N LEU A 388 10.55 9.67 18.13
CA LEU A 388 9.45 10.52 17.70
C LEU A 388 8.53 10.74 18.89
N MET A 389 8.20 12.00 19.14
CA MET A 389 7.31 12.41 20.21
C MET A 389 6.02 12.96 19.60
N PHE A 390 4.85 12.50 20.01
CA PHE A 390 3.58 12.93 19.42
C PHE A 390 2.43 12.86 20.42
N THR A 391 1.42 13.71 20.22
CA THR A 391 0.23 13.75 21.07
C THR A 391 -0.58 12.46 20.91
N THR A 392 -1.05 11.94 22.04
CA THR A 392 -1.96 10.79 22.11
C THR A 392 -3.17 11.15 22.98
N PRO A 393 -4.20 10.27 23.05
CA PRO A 393 -5.30 10.48 23.99
C PRO A 393 -4.87 10.59 25.46
N ASP A 394 -3.78 9.92 25.85
CA ASP A 394 -3.31 9.86 27.23
C ASP A 394 -2.14 10.81 27.51
N ARG A 395 -1.56 11.43 26.48
CA ARG A 395 -0.33 12.19 26.59
C ARG A 395 -0.32 13.45 25.73
N THR A 396 0.01 14.55 26.40
CA THR A 396 0.42 15.83 25.83
C THR A 396 1.92 16.04 26.02
N HIS A 397 2.52 16.89 25.18
CA HIS A 397 3.95 17.18 25.24
C HIS A 397 4.29 18.67 25.30
N TRP A 398 3.45 19.53 24.71
CA TRP A 398 3.72 20.96 24.60
C TRP A 398 2.74 21.81 25.41
N VAL A 399 1.47 21.40 25.50
CA VAL A 399 0.44 22.05 26.32
C VAL A 399 0.43 21.48 27.73
N ARG A 400 0.24 22.35 28.74
CA ARG A 400 0.16 21.96 30.16
C ARG A 400 -1.21 21.40 30.55
N LEU A 401 -1.72 20.46 29.76
CA LEU A 401 -2.94 19.71 30.04
C LEU A 401 -2.56 18.27 30.32
N GLN A 402 -3.24 17.62 31.25
CA GLN A 402 -3.14 16.16 31.33
C GLN A 402 -3.94 15.55 30.19
N GLY A 403 -3.35 14.61 29.46
CA GLY A 403 -4.06 13.82 28.47
C GLY A 403 -5.24 13.11 29.13
N ASN A 404 -6.40 13.17 28.47
CA ASN A 404 -7.60 12.47 28.90
C ASN A 404 -8.32 11.96 27.66
N GLU A 405 -8.40 10.63 27.52
CA GLU A 405 -9.05 9.98 26.38
C GLU A 405 -10.50 10.42 26.18
N HIS A 406 -11.22 10.78 27.25
CA HIS A 406 -12.60 11.26 27.15
C HIS A 406 -12.74 12.64 26.50
N HIS A 407 -11.67 13.44 26.55
CA HIS A 407 -11.64 14.76 25.92
C HIS A 407 -10.87 14.74 24.60
N TYR A 408 -10.22 13.63 24.26
CA TYR A 408 -9.42 13.54 23.04
C TYR A 408 -10.30 13.54 21.80
N ILE A 409 -10.01 14.48 20.90
CA ILE A 409 -10.68 14.65 19.61
C ILE A 409 -9.68 14.23 18.54
N SER A 410 -10.00 13.15 17.82
CA SER A 410 -9.20 12.75 16.67
C SER A 410 -9.30 13.81 15.58
N ARG A 411 -8.16 14.41 15.22
CA ARG A 411 -8.09 15.48 14.22
C ARG A 411 -7.63 14.96 12.87
N ARG A 412 -7.89 15.77 11.83
CA ARG A 412 -7.36 15.58 10.48
C ARG A 412 -5.91 16.03 10.32
N PHE A 413 -5.20 16.17 11.44
CA PHE A 413 -3.77 16.39 11.48
C PHE A 413 -3.13 15.54 12.58
N LEU A 414 -1.80 15.42 12.52
CA LEU A 414 -0.96 14.81 13.56
C LEU A 414 0.21 15.74 13.84
N ILE A 415 0.42 16.08 15.11
CA ILE A 415 1.56 16.90 15.55
C ILE A 415 2.60 15.97 16.15
N PHE A 416 3.86 16.21 15.82
CA PHE A 416 4.96 15.43 16.34
C PHE A 416 6.25 16.24 16.38
N GLU A 417 7.21 15.76 17.15
CA GLU A 417 8.56 16.27 17.21
C GLU A 417 9.54 15.16 16.82
N PHE A 418 10.54 15.56 16.06
CA PHE A 418 11.65 14.71 15.62
C PHE A 418 12.92 15.56 15.59
N ARG A 419 14.01 15.09 16.21
CA ARG A 419 15.28 15.84 16.32
C ARG A 419 15.09 17.29 16.81
N GLN A 420 14.32 17.44 17.88
CA GLN A 420 14.01 18.74 18.52
C GLN A 420 13.29 19.76 17.61
N GLN A 421 12.67 19.31 16.52
CA GLN A 421 11.89 20.15 15.61
C GLN A 421 10.44 19.66 15.55
N GLN A 422 9.50 20.60 15.59
CA GLN A 422 8.07 20.30 15.55
C GLN A 422 7.55 20.28 14.12
N TYR A 423 6.67 19.32 13.86
CA TYR A 423 6.03 19.07 12.58
C TYR A 423 4.54 18.85 12.76
N VAL A 424 3.80 19.14 11.70
CA VAL A 424 2.40 18.73 11.55
C VAL A 424 2.21 18.04 10.23
N TYR A 425 1.54 16.89 10.27
CA TYR A 425 1.06 16.19 9.08
C TYR A 425 -0.43 16.49 8.89
N ASN A 426 -0.80 17.06 7.74
CA ASN A 426 -2.20 17.22 7.34
C ASN A 426 -2.66 15.97 6.59
N LYS A 427 -3.70 15.30 7.10
CA LYS A 427 -4.23 14.04 6.55
C LYS A 427 -5.02 14.24 5.26
N ASP A 428 -5.67 15.40 5.08
CA ASP A 428 -6.44 15.71 3.86
C ASP A 428 -5.50 16.14 2.72
N ALA A 429 -4.50 16.95 3.03
CA ALA A 429 -3.52 17.42 2.04
C ALA A 429 -2.37 16.43 1.79
N LEU A 430 -2.21 15.41 2.63
CA LEU A 430 -1.10 14.44 2.64
C LEU A 430 0.28 15.13 2.65
N LYS A 431 0.43 16.17 3.48
CA LYS A 431 1.63 17.03 3.52
C LYS A 431 2.16 17.20 4.93
N TYR A 432 3.48 17.33 5.02
CA TYR A 432 4.20 17.66 6.24
C TYR A 432 4.60 19.13 6.22
N PHE A 433 4.46 19.80 7.36
CA PHE A 433 4.89 21.17 7.57
C PHE A 433 5.75 21.23 8.81
N ARG A 434 6.91 21.88 8.71
CA ARG A 434 7.67 22.27 9.89
C ARG A 434 6.98 23.47 10.54
N ILE A 435 6.77 23.41 11.84
CA ILE A 435 6.11 24.45 12.61
C ILE A 435 6.98 24.89 13.78
N ASN A 436 6.68 26.06 14.34
CA ASN A 436 7.32 26.49 15.58
C ASN A 436 6.59 25.90 16.80
N ARG A 437 7.22 26.03 17.97
CA ARG A 437 6.68 25.51 19.23
C ARG A 437 5.31 26.08 19.58
N LEU A 438 5.07 27.37 19.37
CA LEU A 438 3.78 28.00 19.67
C LEU A 438 2.65 27.36 18.85
N ALA A 439 2.86 27.14 17.56
CA ALA A 439 1.90 26.44 16.71
C ALA A 439 1.66 25.00 17.19
N ALA A 440 2.70 24.29 17.64
CA ALA A 440 2.54 22.95 18.20
C ALA A 440 1.67 22.95 19.46
N VAL A 441 1.88 23.90 20.39
CA VAL A 441 1.06 24.05 21.60
C VAL A 441 -0.41 24.33 21.24
N LEU A 442 -0.64 25.24 20.28
CA LEU A 442 -1.98 25.60 19.83
C LEU A 442 -2.72 24.41 19.22
N LEU A 443 -2.07 23.72 18.29
CA LEU A 443 -2.65 22.56 17.63
C LEU A 443 -2.90 21.42 18.64
N GLU A 444 -2.01 21.23 19.62
CA GLU A 444 -2.17 20.20 20.65
C GLU A 444 -3.35 20.50 21.57
N ALA A 445 -3.56 21.77 21.95
CA ALA A 445 -4.74 22.16 22.70
C ALA A 445 -6.06 21.78 21.99
N PHE A 446 -6.11 21.91 20.66
CA PHE A 446 -7.28 21.49 19.87
C PHE A 446 -7.48 19.97 19.84
N HIS A 447 -6.51 19.14 20.22
CA HIS A 447 -6.81 17.72 20.44
C HIS A 447 -7.69 17.48 21.67
N PHE A 448 -7.91 18.46 22.54
CA PHE A 448 -8.65 18.27 23.81
C PHE A 448 -9.86 19.19 23.97
N THR A 449 -10.12 20.08 23.00
CA THR A 449 -11.32 20.93 22.98
C THR A 449 -11.60 21.45 21.57
N ASP A 450 -12.88 21.68 21.27
CA ASP A 450 -13.33 22.50 20.13
C ASP A 450 -13.63 23.95 20.53
N ASN A 451 -13.62 24.24 21.83
CA ASN A 451 -13.95 25.56 22.34
C ASN A 451 -12.72 26.48 22.29
N ILE A 452 -12.77 27.45 21.38
CA ILE A 452 -11.72 28.46 21.23
C ILE A 452 -11.46 29.24 22.53
N VAL A 453 -12.47 29.44 23.38
CA VAL A 453 -12.32 30.15 24.66
C VAL A 453 -11.42 29.37 25.61
N ASP A 454 -11.53 28.04 25.63
CA ASP A 454 -10.68 27.20 26.48
C ASP A 454 -9.23 27.21 25.99
N VAL A 455 -9.03 27.10 24.67
CA VAL A 455 -7.69 27.26 24.07
C VAL A 455 -7.10 28.63 24.40
N GLN A 456 -7.87 29.71 24.22
CA GLN A 456 -7.43 31.06 24.58
C GLN A 456 -7.04 31.15 26.06
N ARG A 457 -7.85 30.59 26.97
CA ARG A 457 -7.58 30.60 28.40
C ARG A 457 -6.26 29.88 28.73
N TRP A 458 -6.05 28.70 28.16
CA TRP A 458 -4.83 27.92 28.40
C TRP A 458 -3.59 28.64 27.86
N ILE A 459 -3.68 29.16 26.63
CA ILE A 459 -2.52 29.74 25.95
C ILE A 459 -2.18 31.11 26.51
N CYS A 460 -3.15 32.00 26.72
CA CYS A 460 -2.88 33.34 27.26
C CYS A 460 -2.44 33.30 28.74
N GLY A 461 -2.75 32.22 29.47
CA GLY A 461 -2.25 32.00 30.82
C GLY A 461 -0.77 31.60 30.86
N ASP A 462 -0.30 30.86 29.86
CA ASP A 462 1.07 30.34 29.79
C ASP A 462 2.01 31.19 28.89
N TYR A 463 1.45 32.00 27.99
CA TYR A 463 2.19 32.79 27.01
C TYR A 463 1.71 34.25 26.99
N PRO A 464 2.62 35.24 26.85
CA PRO A 464 2.28 36.65 26.81
C PRO A 464 1.72 37.05 25.42
N ILE A 465 0.58 36.47 25.05
CA ILE A 465 -0.08 36.67 23.76
C ILE A 465 -1.50 37.16 24.05
N ASP A 466 -1.89 38.29 23.46
CA ASP A 466 -3.26 38.80 23.53
C ASP A 466 -4.21 38.02 22.60
N ARG A 467 -5.52 38.14 22.84
CA ARG A 467 -6.54 37.39 22.10
C ARG A 467 -6.55 37.70 20.60
N ASP A 468 -6.36 38.96 20.21
CA ASP A 468 -6.43 39.36 18.81
C ASP A 468 -5.21 38.84 18.03
N THR A 469 -4.05 38.84 18.67
CA THR A 469 -2.85 38.18 18.13
C THR A 469 -3.04 36.68 17.99
N LEU A 470 -3.64 36.01 18.98
CA LEU A 470 -3.92 34.58 18.91
C LEU A 470 -4.90 34.24 17.76
N VAL A 471 -5.97 35.01 17.59
CA VAL A 471 -6.92 34.83 16.48
C VAL A 471 -6.22 34.96 15.11
N ARG A 472 -5.34 35.95 14.95
CA ARG A 472 -4.55 36.12 13.71
C ARG A 472 -3.61 34.93 13.45
N ILE A 473 -2.97 34.40 14.50
CA ILE A 473 -2.11 33.21 14.38
C ILE A 473 -2.93 32.00 13.93
N LEU A 474 -4.12 31.79 14.50
CA LEU A 474 -4.99 30.67 14.13
C LEU A 474 -5.51 30.78 12.70
N ASP A 475 -5.88 31.98 12.25
CA ASP A 475 -6.26 32.23 10.86
C ASP A 475 -5.09 31.92 9.90
N GLU A 476 -3.87 32.35 10.23
CA GLU A 476 -2.69 32.00 9.44
C GLU A 476 -2.41 30.49 9.43
N LEU A 477 -2.56 29.80 10.57
CA LEU A 477 -2.36 28.35 10.66
C LEU A 477 -3.37 27.62 9.78
N ASN A 478 -4.65 27.97 9.86
CA ASN A 478 -5.68 27.37 9.00
C ASN A 478 -5.37 27.57 7.52
N LYS A 479 -4.95 28.77 7.11
CA LYS A 479 -4.61 29.07 5.71
C LYS A 479 -3.37 28.32 5.24
N LYS A 480 -2.26 28.39 5.99
CA LYS A 480 -0.96 27.81 5.60
C LYS A 480 -0.97 26.29 5.65
N LEU A 481 -1.59 25.73 6.69
CA LEU A 481 -1.63 24.29 6.93
C LEU A 481 -2.86 23.62 6.32
N GLN A 482 -3.80 24.38 5.74
CA GLN A 482 -5.06 23.88 5.17
C GLN A 482 -5.89 23.12 6.21
N LEU A 483 -6.06 23.73 7.39
CA LEU A 483 -6.82 23.18 8.51
C LEU A 483 -8.15 23.93 8.66
N SER A 484 -9.08 23.30 9.37
CA SER A 484 -10.41 23.84 9.66
C SER A 484 -10.62 23.98 11.17
N LEU A 485 -9.70 24.66 11.87
CA LEU A 485 -9.83 24.93 13.30
C LEU A 485 -10.89 26.02 13.56
N PRO A 486 -11.63 25.97 14.67
CA PRO A 486 -12.55 27.03 15.05
C PRO A 486 -11.77 28.30 15.43
N ILE A 487 -12.09 29.42 14.78
CA ILE A 487 -11.46 30.73 15.02
C ILE A 487 -12.41 31.72 15.71
N TYR A 488 -13.72 31.52 15.57
CA TYR A 488 -14.76 32.41 16.10
C TYR A 488 -15.75 31.65 16.97
N MET A 489 -16.35 32.33 17.95
CA MET A 489 -17.46 31.78 18.73
C MET A 489 -18.68 31.63 17.80
N SER A 490 -19.19 30.41 17.67
CA SER A 490 -20.52 30.14 17.13
C SER A 490 -21.58 30.27 18.22
#